data_AF-A0A255YB58-F1
#
_entry.id   AF-A0A255YB58-F1
#
_cell.length_a   1.000
_cell.length_b   1.000
_cell.length_c   1.000
_cell.angle_alpha   90.00
_cell.angle_beta   90.00
_cell.angle_gamma   90.00
#
_symmetry.space_group_name_H-M   'P 1'
#
loop_
_entity.id
_entity.type
_entity.pdbx_description
1 polymer ?
#
loop_
_entity_poly.entity_id
_entity_poly.type
_entity_poly.pdbx_seq_one_letter_code
_entity_poly.pdbx_strand_id
1 'polypeptide(L)'
;MMPRVANPQPTSHLHLPSLVIALAIMLACTLYPPMMAAPDGKPDHALATALFAAMSVAFVKGVGFVPRMLVWRWLLSGWTCFVLLAVAGWVKFLQ
;
A
#
# COMPACT_ATOMS: atom_id res chain seq x y z
N MET A 1 -40.85 22.98 -3.41
CA MET A 1 -39.87 21.88 -3.21
C MET A 1 -39.18 21.65 -4.55
N MET A 2 -38.01 22.24 -4.80
CA MET A 2 -37.27 21.99 -6.05
C MET A 2 -36.57 20.62 -5.94
N PRO A 3 -36.61 19.75 -6.98
CA PRO A 3 -35.89 18.49 -6.96
C PRO A 3 -34.39 18.77 -6.89
N ARG A 4 -33.72 18.23 -5.87
CA ARG A 4 -32.26 18.26 -5.78
C ARG A 4 -31.71 17.43 -6.95
N VAL A 5 -31.24 18.09 -8.00
CA VAL A 5 -30.51 17.42 -9.07
C VAL A 5 -29.27 16.78 -8.45
N ALA A 6 -29.22 15.46 -8.39
CA ALA A 6 -28.06 14.73 -7.88
C ALA A 6 -26.90 14.99 -8.84
N ASN A 7 -25.85 15.64 -8.36
CA ASN A 7 -24.60 15.74 -9.13
C ASN A 7 -24.05 14.31 -9.35
N PRO A 8 -23.54 13.98 -10.55
CA PRO A 8 -22.88 12.70 -10.79
C PRO A 8 -21.82 12.49 -9.71
N GLN A 9 -21.92 11.37 -8.98
CA GLN A 9 -20.86 11.01 -8.04
C GLN A 9 -19.58 10.77 -8.85
N PRO A 10 -18.43 11.33 -8.44
CA PRO A 10 -17.16 11.01 -9.09
C PRO A 10 -16.99 9.50 -9.12
N THR A 11 -16.85 8.94 -10.32
CA THR A 11 -16.57 7.51 -10.48
C THR A 11 -15.22 7.23 -9.85
N SER A 12 -15.21 6.49 -8.75
CA SER A 12 -13.98 5.98 -8.14
C SER A 12 -13.34 5.00 -9.12
N HIS A 13 -12.32 5.45 -9.84
CA HIS A 13 -11.59 4.59 -10.78
C HIS A 13 -10.60 3.72 -10.00
N LEU A 14 -10.63 2.41 -10.28
CA LEU A 14 -9.65 1.48 -9.75
C LEU A 14 -8.26 1.85 -10.28
N HIS A 15 -7.31 2.09 -9.37
CA HIS A 15 -5.91 2.25 -9.75
C HIS A 15 -5.27 0.87 -9.87
N LEU A 16 -5.52 0.20 -11.00
CA LEU A 16 -4.97 -1.11 -11.35
C LEU A 16 -3.49 -1.31 -10.97
N PRO A 17 -2.54 -0.42 -11.31
CA PRO A 17 -1.13 -0.65 -10.96
C PRO A 17 -0.89 -0.69 -9.45
N SER A 18 -1.59 0.16 -8.69
CA SER A 18 -1.49 0.17 -7.22
C SER A 18 -2.11 -1.09 -6.61
N LEU A 19 -3.23 -1.55 -7.17
CA LEU A 19 -3.88 -2.78 -6.75
C LEU A 19 -2.99 -4.00 -7.01
N VAL A 20 -2.35 -4.07 -8.19
CA VAL A 20 -1.40 -5.14 -8.53
C VAL A 20 -0.23 -5.18 -7.54
N ILE A 21 0.33 -4.03 -7.17
CA ILE A 21 1.40 -3.97 -6.16
C ILE A 21 0.92 -4.52 -4.81
N ALA A 22 -0.26 -4.11 -4.35
CA ALA A 22 -0.81 -4.58 -3.09
C ALA A 22 -1.02 -6.11 -3.11
N LEU A 23 -1.57 -6.64 -4.20
CA LEU A 23 -1.78 -8.07 -4.40
C LEU A 23 -0.46 -8.84 -4.47
N ALA A 24 0.57 -8.27 -5.12
CA ALA A 24 1.89 -8.87 -5.20
C ALA A 24 2.54 -8.98 -3.81
N ILE A 25 2.47 -7.92 -2.99
CA ILE A 25 2.99 -7.94 -1.62
C ILE A 25 2.23 -8.97 -0.78
N MET A 26 0.90 -8.99 -0.86
CA MET A 26 0.05 -9.96 -0.18
C MET A 26 0.44 -11.40 -0.55
N LEU A 27 0.53 -11.72 -1.85
CA LEU A 27 0.92 -13.03 -2.33
C LEU A 27 2.35 -13.41 -1.88
N ALA A 28 3.31 -12.48 -1.98
CA ALA A 28 4.69 -12.74 -1.57
C ALA A 28 4.78 -13.09 -0.07
N CYS A 29 4.11 -12.32 0.79
CA CYS A 29 4.13 -12.56 2.23
C CYS A 29 3.41 -13.86 2.62
N THR A 30 2.33 -14.23 1.91
CA THR A 30 1.57 -15.46 2.19
C THR A 30 2.25 -16.72 1.65
N LEU A 31 2.79 -16.65 0.43
CA LEU A 31 3.39 -17.82 -0.23
C LEU A 31 4.85 -18.05 0.18
N TYR A 32 5.57 -17.00 0.57
CA TYR A 32 6.98 -17.10 0.96
C TYR A 32 7.31 -16.30 2.24
N PRO A 33 6.79 -16.74 3.41
CA PRO A 33 7.09 -16.13 4.72
C PRO A 33 8.58 -15.99 5.05
N PRO A 34 9.49 -16.91 4.62
CA PRO A 34 10.93 -16.77 4.87
C PRO A 34 11.55 -15.48 4.31
N MET A 35 10.90 -14.79 3.36
CA MET A 35 11.34 -13.46 2.90
C MET A 35 11.38 -12.42 4.03
N MET A 36 10.60 -12.63 5.09
CA MET A 36 10.48 -11.75 6.24
C MET A 36 11.23 -12.29 7.46
N ALA A 37 12.13 -13.26 7.27
CA ALA A 37 13.04 -13.74 8.29
C ALA A 37 14.39 -13.01 8.18
N ALA A 38 14.94 -12.62 9.31
CA ALA A 38 16.29 -12.11 9.43
C ALA A 38 17.31 -13.26 9.27
N PRO A 39 18.61 -12.95 9.02
CA PRO A 39 19.66 -13.97 8.84
C PRO A 39 19.85 -14.91 10.03
N ASP A 40 19.41 -14.49 11.23
CA ASP A 40 19.43 -15.28 12.46
C ASP A 40 18.22 -16.23 12.60
N GLY A 41 17.37 -16.31 11.57
CA GLY A 41 16.17 -17.13 11.54
C GLY A 41 14.99 -16.55 12.33
N LYS A 42 15.14 -15.35 12.93
CA LYS A 42 14.05 -14.68 13.64
C LYS A 42 13.16 -13.90 12.66
N PRO A 43 11.89 -13.65 13.00
CA PRO A 43 11.06 -12.75 12.20
C PRO A 43 11.65 -11.34 12.21
N ASP A 44 11.86 -10.79 11.02
CA ASP A 44 12.22 -9.39 10.83
C ASP A 44 10.96 -8.52 10.88
N HIS A 45 10.69 -7.99 12.07
CA HIS A 45 9.57 -7.09 12.29
C HIS A 45 9.69 -5.76 11.54
N ALA A 46 10.90 -5.28 11.25
CA ALA A 46 11.08 -4.02 10.52
C ALA A 46 10.69 -4.20 9.05
N LEU A 47 11.19 -5.27 8.41
CA LEU A 47 10.83 -5.62 7.05
C LEU A 47 9.33 -5.95 6.94
N ALA A 48 8.78 -6.70 7.91
CA ALA A 48 7.35 -6.99 7.98
C ALA A 48 6.49 -5.73 8.04
N THR A 49 6.84 -4.80 8.94
CA THR A 49 6.10 -3.55 9.12
C THR A 49 6.15 -2.71 7.86
N ALA A 50 7.31 -2.62 7.20
CA ALA A 50 7.47 -1.89 5.95
C ALA A 50 6.61 -2.49 4.82
N LEU A 51 6.61 -3.83 4.66
CA LEU A 51 5.80 -4.50 3.64
C LEU A 51 4.31 -4.33 3.89
N PHE A 52 3.84 -4.53 5.13
CA PHE A 52 2.42 -4.38 5.44
C PHE A 52 1.94 -2.93 5.33
N ALA A 53 2.77 -1.96 5.72
CA ALA A 53 2.48 -0.55 5.49
C ALA A 53 2.40 -0.23 3.98
N ALA A 54 3.34 -0.75 3.18
CA ALA A 54 3.32 -0.61 1.72
C ALA A 54 2.04 -1.22 1.12
N MET A 55 1.67 -2.42 1.55
CA MET A 55 0.46 -3.12 1.14
C MET A 55 -0.79 -2.30 1.46
N SER A 56 -0.93 -1.77 2.69
CA SER A 56 -2.08 -0.94 3.09
C SER A 56 -2.19 0.33 2.23
N VAL A 57 -1.08 1.05 2.01
CA VAL A 57 -1.07 2.25 1.16
C VAL A 57 -1.48 1.92 -0.27
N ALA A 58 -0.90 0.85 -0.84
CA ALA A 58 -1.16 0.41 -2.20
C ALA A 58 -2.62 -0.07 -2.40
N PHE A 59 -3.20 -0.73 -1.40
CA PHE A 59 -4.58 -1.21 -1.44
C PHE A 59 -5.58 -0.06 -1.40
N VAL A 60 -5.39 0.90 -0.48
CA VAL A 60 -6.28 2.07 -0.33
C VAL A 60 -6.29 2.90 -1.62
N LYS A 61 -5.13 3.16 -2.22
CA LYS A 61 -5.08 3.83 -3.54
C LYS A 61 -5.63 2.94 -4.66
N GLY A 62 -5.35 1.64 -4.62
CA GLY A 62 -5.77 0.64 -5.62
C GLY A 62 -7.28 0.54 -5.79
N VAL A 63 -8.05 0.61 -4.69
CA VAL A 63 -9.52 0.60 -4.74
C VAL A 63 -10.14 1.94 -5.16
N GLY A 64 -9.31 2.96 -5.43
CA GLY A 64 -9.78 4.29 -5.82
C GLY A 64 -10.25 5.16 -4.64
N PHE A 65 -9.89 4.80 -3.40
CA PHE A 65 -10.23 5.61 -2.24
C PHE A 65 -9.33 6.85 -2.18
N VAL A 66 -9.96 8.03 -2.19
CA VAL A 66 -9.27 9.32 -2.01
C VAL A 66 -9.61 9.87 -0.62
N PRO A 67 -8.63 9.94 0.31
CA PRO A 67 -8.85 10.48 1.64
C PRO A 67 -9.27 11.95 1.61
N ARG A 68 -10.28 12.33 2.42
CA ARG A 68 -10.69 13.75 2.56
C ARG A 68 -9.65 14.60 3.29
N MET A 69 -8.99 14.04 4.31
CA MET A 69 -7.98 14.74 5.11
C MET A 69 -6.65 14.81 4.35
N LEU A 70 -6.07 16.02 4.24
CA LEU A 70 -4.85 16.28 3.47
C LEU A 70 -3.66 15.43 3.93
N VAL A 71 -3.52 15.23 5.25
CA VAL A 71 -2.46 14.40 5.86
C VAL A 71 -2.54 12.96 5.35
N TRP A 72 -3.74 12.39 5.32
CA TRP A 72 -3.96 11.02 4.85
C TRP A 72 -3.81 10.90 3.33
N ARG A 73 -4.13 11.97 2.60
CA ARG A 73 -3.90 12.07 1.15
C ARG A 73 -2.41 12.08 0.81
N TRP A 74 -1.59 12.68 1.67
CA TRP A 74 -0.13 12.64 1.56
C TRP A 74 0.43 11.28 1.94
N LEU A 75 0.02 10.72 3.09
CA LEU A 75 0.45 9.39 3.53
C LEU A 75 0.07 8.28 2.55
N LEU A 76 -1.10 8.37 1.92
CA LEU A 76 -1.59 7.37 0.97
C LEU A 76 -1.32 7.74 -0.50
N SER A 77 -0.36 8.62 -0.73
CA SER A 77 0.08 8.99 -2.07
C SER A 77 0.86 7.84 -2.74
N GLY A 78 0.92 7.87 -4.07
CA GLY A 78 1.78 6.95 -4.82
C GLY A 78 3.27 7.10 -4.46
N TRP A 79 3.68 8.29 -4.04
CA TRP A 79 5.03 8.57 -3.57
C TRP A 79 5.36 7.78 -2.30
N THR A 80 4.42 7.66 -1.36
CA THR A 80 4.64 6.91 -0.13
C THR A 80 4.82 5.42 -0.39
N CYS A 81 4.07 4.86 -1.35
CA CYS A 81 4.27 3.49 -1.80
C CYS A 81 5.68 3.27 -2.35
N PHE A 82 6.18 4.19 -3.19
CA PHE A 82 7.53 4.13 -3.73
C PHE A 82 8.60 4.23 -2.63
N VAL A 83 8.41 5.16 -1.67
CA VAL A 83 9.31 5.32 -0.51
C VAL A 83 9.32 4.05 0.35
N LEU A 84 8.16 3.45 0.64
CA LEU A 84 8.07 2.22 1.42
C LEU A 84 8.72 1.03 0.71
N LEU A 85 8.56 0.91 -0.61
CA LEU A 85 9.24 -0.12 -1.40
C LEU A 85 10.76 0.09 -1.43
N ALA A 86 11.21 1.35 -1.55
CA ALA A 86 12.63 1.69 -1.47
C ALA A 86 13.21 1.35 -0.08
N VAL A 87 12.49 1.67 0.99
CA VAL A 87 12.89 1.31 2.37
C VAL A 87 12.92 -0.21 2.55
N ALA A 88 11.92 -0.94 2.08
CA ALA A 88 11.90 -2.40 2.17
C ALA A 88 13.07 -3.03 1.39
N GLY A 89 13.35 -2.52 0.19
CA GLY A 89 14.52 -2.93 -0.58
C GLY A 89 15.84 -2.61 0.12
N TRP A 90 15.95 -1.41 0.71
CA TRP A 90 17.12 -0.98 1.45
C TRP A 90 17.39 -1.85 2.69
N VAL A 91 16.37 -2.13 3.49
CA VAL A 91 16.48 -3.02 4.66
C VAL A 91 16.93 -4.41 4.23
N LYS A 92 16.32 -4.97 3.19
CA LYS A 92 16.70 -6.29 2.66
C LYS A 92 18.11 -6.33 2.09
N PHE A 93 18.63 -5.23 1.57
CA PHE A 93 19.98 -5.16 0.97
C PHE A 93 21.08 -4.89 2.00
N LEU A 94 20.72 -4.34 3.17
CA LEU A 94 21.64 -4.11 4.29
C LEU A 94 21.73 -5.28 5.27
N GLN A 95 20.84 -6.26 5.15
CA GLN A 95 20.86 -7.52 5.89
C GLN A 95 21.67 -8.59 5.16
#